data_AF-A0A7K7VUE0-F1
#
_entry.id   AF-A0A7K7VUE0-F1
#
_cell.length_a   1.000
_cell.length_b   1.000
_cell.length_c   1.000
_cell.angle_alpha   90.00
_cell.angle_beta   90.00
_cell.angle_gamma   90.00
#
_symmetry.space_group_name_H-M   'P 1'
#
loop_
_entity.id
_entity.type
_entity.pdbx_description
1 polymer ?
#
loop_
_entity_poly.entity_id
_entity_poly.type
_entity_poly.pdbx_seq_one_letter_code
_entity_poly.pdbx_strand_id
1 'polypeptide(L)'
;MEVVGPNARGDPFVWGDEDTPYPVRHSHPYALSKAQAERLVLDANGATVAGGRRLRTCALRPTGVYGEGHPLLARLLRGGRAGRLLLLPPNAHHSRVYAGE
;
A
#
# COMPACT_ATOMS: atom_id res chain seq x y z
N MET A 1 2.89 8.29 -1.13
CA MET A 1 4.10 7.47 -1.05
C MET A 1 3.64 6.07 -0.77
N GLU A 2 3.62 5.26 -1.82
CA GLU A 2 3.08 3.91 -1.70
C GLU A 2 4.17 2.98 -1.18
N VAL A 3 3.79 2.05 -0.30
CA VAL A 3 4.68 1.03 0.24
C VAL A 3 4.99 -0.02 -0.84
N VAL A 4 4.04 -0.24 -1.74
CA VAL A 4 4.06 -1.33 -2.74
C VAL A 4 3.83 -0.82 -4.17
N GLY A 5 3.46 0.46 -4.37
CA GLY A 5 3.35 1.10 -5.69
C GLY A 5 4.69 1.15 -6.43
N PRO A 6 4.68 1.40 -7.76
CA PRO A 6 5.64 0.88 -8.72
C PRO A 6 7.05 1.00 -8.17
N ASN A 7 7.76 -0.13 -8.18
CA ASN A 7 9.10 -0.25 -7.64
C ASN A 7 9.97 0.88 -8.21
N ALA A 8 11.15 1.12 -7.65
CA ALA A 8 11.99 2.24 -8.14
C ALA A 8 12.32 2.22 -9.67
N ARG A 9 11.98 1.16 -10.42
CA ARG A 9 12.09 1.08 -11.89
C ARG A 9 10.85 1.58 -12.64
N GLY A 10 9.70 1.74 -11.98
CA GLY A 10 8.47 2.18 -12.61
C GLY A 10 7.65 1.07 -13.27
N ASP A 11 7.94 -0.20 -12.97
CA ASP A 11 7.25 -1.34 -13.59
C ASP A 11 5.74 -1.31 -13.22
N PRO A 12 4.83 -1.52 -14.18
CA PRO A 12 3.40 -1.54 -13.89
C PRO A 12 3.04 -2.76 -13.04
N PHE A 13 2.24 -2.55 -11.99
CA PHE A 13 1.63 -3.60 -11.19
C PHE A 13 0.12 -3.58 -11.41
N VAL A 14 -0.36 -4.50 -12.24
CA VAL A 14 -1.72 -4.47 -12.79
C VAL A 14 -2.47 -5.71 -12.28
N TRP A 15 -3.52 -5.49 -11.49
CA TRP A 15 -4.38 -6.55 -10.93
C TRP A 15 -3.65 -7.68 -10.19
N GLY A 16 -2.51 -7.37 -9.56
CA GLY A 16 -1.75 -8.39 -8.84
C GLY A 16 -2.38 -8.80 -7.52
N ASP A 17 -2.18 -10.05 -7.17
CA ASP A 17 -2.57 -10.73 -5.94
C ASP A 17 -1.32 -11.07 -5.09
N GLU A 18 -1.51 -11.85 -4.03
CA GLU A 18 -0.45 -12.30 -3.11
C GLU A 18 0.63 -13.17 -3.79
N ASP A 19 0.30 -13.84 -4.90
CA ASP A 19 1.21 -14.73 -5.63
C ASP A 19 1.94 -14.03 -6.78
N THR A 20 1.53 -12.80 -7.11
CA THR A 20 2.09 -12.05 -8.24
C THR A 20 3.56 -11.68 -7.99
N PRO A 21 4.51 -12.15 -8.83
CA PRO A 21 5.91 -11.82 -8.66
C PRO A 21 6.15 -10.33 -8.77
N TYR A 22 6.62 -9.73 -7.68
CA TYR A 22 6.86 -8.30 -7.63
C TYR A 22 8.32 -7.99 -7.29
N PRO A 23 9.12 -7.45 -8.23
CA PRO A 23 10.50 -7.07 -7.96
C PRO A 23 10.51 -5.82 -7.08
N VAL A 24 10.61 -6.03 -5.76
CA VAL A 24 10.63 -4.96 -4.77
C VAL A 24 11.97 -4.21 -4.81
N ARG A 25 11.91 -2.90 -5.09
CA ARG A 25 13.06 -2.00 -4.94
C ARG A 25 12.60 -0.70 -4.29
N HIS A 26 12.96 -0.52 -3.03
CA HIS A 26 12.60 0.67 -2.26
C HIS A 26 13.73 1.70 -2.32
N SER A 27 13.40 2.92 -2.73
CA SER A 27 14.32 4.07 -2.68
C SER A 27 13.98 5.04 -1.55
N HIS A 28 12.78 4.96 -0.98
CA HIS A 28 12.31 5.91 0.02
C HIS A 28 12.38 5.34 1.45
N PRO A 29 12.84 6.12 2.45
CA PRO A 29 12.94 5.69 3.85
C PRO A 29 11.67 5.02 4.42
N TYR A 30 10.50 5.57 4.13
CA TYR A 30 9.22 5.00 4.57
C TYR A 30 8.95 3.59 4.01
N ALA A 31 9.24 3.35 2.73
CA ALA A 31 9.04 2.04 2.13
C ALA A 31 10.06 1.03 2.67
N LEU A 32 11.31 1.47 2.87
CA LEU A 32 12.36 0.67 3.51
C LEU A 32 11.98 0.25 4.94
N SER A 33 11.46 1.16 5.76
CA SER A 33 11.06 0.83 7.14
C SER A 33 9.89 -0.14 7.18
N LYS A 34 8.95 -0.05 6.22
CA LYS A 34 7.85 -1.00 6.10
C LYS A 34 8.30 -2.39 5.64
N ALA A 35 9.25 -2.48 4.71
CA ALA A 35 9.83 -3.75 4.30
C ALA A 35 10.60 -4.44 5.44
N GLN A 36 11.35 -3.66 6.23
CA GLN A 36 12.02 -4.17 7.43
C GLN A 36 11.00 -4.67 8.47
N ALA A 37 9.92 -3.92 8.70
CA ALA A 37 8.87 -4.34 9.62
C ALA A 37 8.17 -5.63 9.16
N GLU A 38 7.86 -5.76 7.87
CA GLU A 38 7.32 -6.99 7.28
C GLU A 38 8.24 -8.18 7.54
N ARG A 39 9.54 -8.03 7.27
CA ARG A 39 10.53 -9.08 7.53
C ARG A 39 10.54 -9.51 9.00
N LEU A 40 10.59 -8.56 9.92
CA LEU A 40 10.59 -8.83 11.36
C LEU A 40 9.33 -9.59 11.81
N VAL A 41 8.17 -9.18 11.31
CA VAL A 41 6.88 -9.80 11.64
C VAL A 41 6.79 -11.23 11.12
N LEU A 42 7.23 -11.46 9.88
CA LEU A 42 7.21 -12.79 9.27
C LEU A 42 8.24 -13.73 9.91
N ASP A 43 9.44 -13.24 10.23
CA ASP A 43 10.46 -14.02 10.94
C ASP A 43 10.02 -14.43 12.35
N ALA A 44 9.16 -13.63 13.00
CA ALA A 44 8.58 -13.94 14.30
C ALA A 44 7.43 -14.98 14.24
N ASN A 45 6.96 -15.37 13.05
CA ASN A 45 5.87 -16.32 12.90
C ASN A 45 6.25 -17.69 13.48
N GLY A 46 5.44 -18.21 14.39
CA GLY A 46 5.68 -19.49 15.05
C GLY A 46 6.60 -19.43 16.27
N ALA A 47 7.14 -18.26 16.63
CA ALA A 47 7.94 -18.09 17.85
C ALA A 47 7.13 -18.44 19.10
N THR A 48 7.79 -19.05 20.09
CA THR A 48 7.17 -19.36 21.38
C THR A 48 7.11 -18.09 22.22
N VAL A 49 5.92 -17.72 22.68
CA VAL A 49 5.69 -16.58 23.57
C VAL A 49 5.56 -17.03 25.02
N ALA A 50 5.60 -16.07 25.96
CA ALA A 50 5.35 -16.33 27.37
C ALA A 50 4.05 -17.12 27.57
N GLY A 51 4.13 -18.19 28.37
CA GLY A 51 3.04 -19.15 28.55
C GLY A 51 3.00 -20.29 27.51
N GLY A 52 4.07 -20.51 26.75
CA GLY A 52 4.26 -21.71 25.91
C GLY A 52 3.43 -21.77 24.62
N ARG A 53 2.71 -20.69 24.30
CA ARG A 53 1.91 -20.59 23.06
C ARG A 53 2.79 -20.20 21.88
N ARG A 54 2.31 -20.45 20.65
CA ARG A 54 2.98 -20.02 19.41
C ARG A 54 2.35 -18.75 18.86
N LEU A 55 3.18 -17.76 18.55
CA LEU A 55 2.77 -16.55 17.85
C LEU A 55 2.39 -16.89 16.39
N ARG A 56 1.30 -16.30 15.89
CA ARG A 56 0.93 -16.36 14.48
C ARG A 56 0.93 -14.95 13.93
N THR A 57 1.64 -14.74 12.83
CA THR A 57 1.73 -13.44 12.18
C THR A 57 1.45 -13.55 10.70
N CYS A 58 1.00 -12.45 10.12
CA CYS A 58 0.90 -12.24 8.68
C CYS A 58 1.26 -10.78 8.38
N ALA A 59 1.57 -10.49 7.12
CA ALA A 59 1.76 -9.15 6.62
C ALA A 59 0.84 -8.94 5.42
N LEU A 60 0.08 -7.86 5.44
CA LEU A 60 -0.84 -7.48 4.36
C LEU A 60 -0.30 -6.24 3.65
N ARG A 61 -0.50 -6.20 2.33
CA ARG A 61 0.01 -5.16 1.44
C ARG A 61 -1.13 -4.41 0.75
N PRO A 62 -2.02 -3.74 1.50
CA PRO A 62 -3.11 -3.00 0.87
C PRO A 62 -2.56 -1.85 0.03
N THR A 63 -3.21 -1.60 -1.11
CA THR A 63 -2.97 -0.40 -1.92
C THR A 63 -3.56 0.84 -1.23
N GLY A 64 -3.43 2.03 -1.85
CA GLY A 64 -3.93 3.28 -1.27
C GLY A 64 -5.36 3.18 -0.72
N VAL A 65 -5.52 3.45 0.57
CA VAL A 65 -6.83 3.38 1.25
C VAL A 65 -7.53 4.74 1.17
N TYR A 66 -8.85 4.74 1.03
CA TYR A 66 -9.69 5.94 1.09
C TYR A 66 -10.99 5.69 1.85
N GLY A 67 -11.67 6.77 2.22
CA GLY A 67 -12.93 6.74 2.96
C GLY A 67 -13.46 8.15 3.21
N GLU A 68 -14.48 8.26 4.06
CA GLU A 68 -15.07 9.51 4.50
C GLU A 68 -13.99 10.42 5.11
N GLY A 69 -14.10 11.73 4.86
CA GLY A 69 -13.15 12.71 5.39
C GLY A 69 -11.74 12.62 4.81
N HIS A 70 -11.43 11.67 3.90
CA HIS A 70 -10.08 11.52 3.36
C HIS A 70 -9.63 12.83 2.67
N PRO A 71 -8.52 13.47 3.11
CA PRO A 71 -8.13 14.81 2.64
C PRO A 71 -7.94 14.91 1.13
N LEU A 72 -7.43 13.85 0.49
CA LEU A 72 -7.29 13.80 -0.96
C LEU A 72 -8.65 13.92 -1.66
N LEU A 73 -9.68 13.19 -1.20
CA LEU A 73 -11.02 13.24 -1.80
C LEU A 73 -11.64 14.62 -1.63
N ALA A 74 -11.52 15.21 -0.43
CA ALA A 74 -11.96 16.57 -0.18
C ALA A 74 -11.25 17.58 -1.11
N ARG A 75 -9.94 17.41 -1.35
CA ARG A 75 -9.17 18.26 -2.27
C ARG A 75 -9.62 18.07 -3.72
N LEU A 76 -9.84 16.84 -4.16
CA LEU A 76 -10.32 16.52 -5.50
C LEU A 76 -11.68 17.14 -5.77
N LEU A 77 -12.61 17.02 -4.82
CA LEU A 77 -13.96 17.58 -4.92
C LEU A 77 -13.93 19.11 -4.97
N ARG A 78 -13.16 19.76 -4.08
CA ARG A 78 -12.99 21.23 -4.10
C ARG A 78 -12.35 21.70 -5.41
N GLY A 79 -11.32 20.99 -5.89
CA GLY A 79 -10.66 21.28 -7.16
C GLY A 79 -11.63 21.20 -8.33
N GLY A 80 -12.38 20.10 -8.44
CA GLY A 80 -13.38 19.89 -9.48
C GLY A 80 -14.48 20.97 -9.48
N ARG A 81 -14.98 21.35 -8.29
CA ARG A 81 -15.95 22.47 -8.15
C ARG A 81 -15.38 23.81 -8.61
N ALA A 82 -14.06 24.00 -8.53
CA ALA A 82 -13.36 25.19 -9.00
C ALA A 82 -12.86 25.07 -10.46
N GLY A 83 -13.30 24.04 -11.21
CA GLY A 83 -12.87 23.80 -12.60
C GLY A 83 -11.43 23.28 -12.74
N ARG A 84 -10.80 22.85 -11.65
CA ARG A 84 -9.44 22.29 -11.64
C ARG A 84 -9.51 20.77 -11.70
N LEU A 85 -9.23 20.22 -12.87
CA LEU A 85 -9.16 18.78 -13.10
C LEU A 85 -7.71 18.29 -13.01
N LEU A 86 -7.52 17.10 -12.43
CA LEU A 86 -6.26 16.37 -12.57
C LEU A 86 -6.27 15.68 -13.93
N LEU A 87 -5.29 15.99 -14.77
CA LEU A 87 -5.04 15.24 -15.98
C LEU A 87 -4.33 13.94 -15.60
N LEU A 88 -4.96 12.82 -15.92
CA LEU A 88 -4.33 11.51 -15.84
C LEU A 88 -4.02 11.02 -17.27
N PRO A 89 -2.94 10.26 -17.46
CA PRO A 89 -2.73 9.53 -18.71
C PRO A 89 -3.96 8.65 -19.03
N PRO A 90 -4.33 8.47 -20.30
CA PRO A 90 -5.52 7.69 -20.70
C PRO A 90 -5.48 6.23 -20.22
N ASN A 91 -4.29 5.70 -19.93
CA ASN A 91 -4.08 4.32 -19.47
C ASN A 91 -3.65 4.28 -17.99
N ALA A 92 -3.97 5.31 -17.20
CA ALA A 92 -3.63 5.35 -15.79
C ALA A 92 -4.56 4.44 -14.99
N HIS A 93 -3.99 3.37 -14.42
CA HIS A 93 -4.68 2.48 -13.49
C HIS A 93 -4.13 2.69 -12.08
N HIS A 94 -5.04 2.83 -11.11
CA HIS A 94 -4.66 2.92 -9.70
C HIS A 94 -5.68 2.19 -8.84
N SER A 95 -5.25 1.06 -8.28
CA SER A 95 -6.06 0.31 -7.31
C SER A 95 -6.11 1.06 -5.98
N ARG A 96 -7.30 1.13 -5.37
CA ARG A 96 -7.51 1.72 -4.06
C ARG A 96 -8.56 0.93 -3.30
N VAL A 97 -8.41 0.89 -1.97
CA VAL A 97 -9.33 0.16 -1.07
C VAL A 97 -10.18 1.17 -0.30
N TYR A 98 -11.50 0.98 -0.31
CA TYR A 98 -12.40 1.75 0.54
C TYR A 98 -12.43 1.15 1.95
N ALA A 99 -12.30 1.99 2.98
CA ALA A 99 -12.31 1.59 4.39
C ALA A 99 -13.24 2.49 5.23
N GLY A 100 -14.29 3.03 4.60
CA GLY A 100 -15.30 3.85 5.26
C GLY A 100 -16.30 3.04 6.07
N GLU A 101 -17.06 3.74 6.92
CA GLU A 101 -18.09 3.18 7.80
C GLU A 101 -19.52 3.39 7.26
#